data_AF-E9G9S2-F1
#
_entry.id   AF-E9G9S2-F1
#
_cell.length_a   1.000
_cell.length_b   1.000
_cell.length_c   1.000
_cell.angle_alpha   90.00
_cell.angle_beta   90.00
_cell.angle_gamma   90.00
#
_symmetry.space_group_name_H-M   'P 1'
#
loop_
_entity.id
_entity.type
_entity.pdbx_description
1 polymer ?
#
loop_
_entity_poly.entity_id
_entity_poly.type
_entity_poly.pdbx_seq_one_letter_code
_entity_poly.pdbx_strand_id
1 'polypeptide(L)' 'MQNKITASVHKKEVSEKLAKIKVTPYVVSCFGFRINLGDGKSTGFALVYDSMDFLKKFKPKHRLTLVSHP' A
#
# COMPACT_ATOMS: atom_id res chain seq x y z
N MET A 1 14.84 27.21 -8.96
CA MET A 1 14.64 25.93 -8.25
C MET A 1 13.17 25.57 -8.37
N GLN A 2 12.84 24.57 -9.20
CA GLN A 2 11.46 24.12 -9.40
C GLN A 2 11.03 23.35 -8.15
N ASN A 3 10.10 23.88 -7.36
CA ASN A 3 9.45 23.14 -6.28
C ASN A 3 8.58 22.04 -6.93
N LYS A 4 9.20 20.90 -7.22
CA LYS A 4 8.52 19.73 -7.76
C LYS A 4 7.59 19.20 -6.67
N ILE A 5 6.29 19.43 -6.82
CA ILE A 5 5.27 18.76 -6.01
C ILE A 5 5.44 17.26 -6.28
N THR A 6 6.04 16.55 -5.34
CA THR A 6 6.23 15.10 -5.43
C THR A 6 4.89 14.43 -5.19
N ALA A 7 4.42 13.69 -6.20
CA ALA A 7 3.17 12.96 -6.15
C ALA A 7 3.17 11.87 -5.06
N SER A 8 1.99 11.41 -4.66
CA SER A 8 1.82 10.32 -3.69
C SER A 8 2.63 9.10 -4.09
N VAL A 9 3.21 8.42 -3.10
CA VAL A 9 3.88 7.13 -3.30
C VAL A 9 2.88 6.13 -3.90
N HIS A 10 3.31 5.36 -4.90
CA HIS A 10 2.48 4.32 -5.50
C HIS A 10 2.33 3.14 -4.54
N LYS A 11 1.10 2.61 -4.42
CA LYS A 11 0.80 1.49 -3.51
C LYS A 11 1.67 0.25 -3.76
N LYS A 12 2.00 -0.03 -5.03
CA LYS A 12 2.85 -1.16 -5.42
C LYS A 12 4.27 -1.02 -4.86
N GLU A 13 4.86 0.17 -4.98
CA GLU A 13 6.19 0.46 -4.45
C GLU A 13 6.24 0.32 -2.91
N VAL A 14 5.16 0.72 -2.23
CA VAL A 14 5.03 0.52 -0.78
C VAL A 14 4.94 -0.96 -0.44
N SER A 15 4.10 -1.75 -1.15
CA SER A 15 4.00 -3.20 -0.94
C SER A 15 5.32 -3.93 -1.19
N GLU A 16 6.07 -3.54 -2.22
CA GLU A 16 7.40 -4.11 -2.52
C GLU A 16 8.44 -3.78 -1.44
N LYS A 17 8.44 -2.55 -0.90
CA LYS A 17 9.30 -2.16 0.22
C LYS A 17 8.93 -2.92 1.50
N LEU A 18 7.63 -3.09 1.77
CA LEU A 18 7.15 -3.88 2.91
C LEU A 18 7.48 -5.37 2.75
N ALA A 19 7.52 -5.88 1.52
CA ALA A 19 7.87 -7.27 1.26
C ALA A 19 9.32 -7.63 1.65
N LYS A 20 10.23 -6.64 1.65
CA LYS A 20 11.61 -6.81 2.14
C LYS A 20 11.68 -7.13 3.64
N ILE A 21 10.58 -6.94 4.38
CA ILE A 21 10.45 -7.24 5.82
C ILE A 21 9.88 -8.66 6.03
N LYS A 22 10.20 -9.62 5.14
CA LYS A 22 9.72 -11.02 5.16
C LYS A 22 8.22 -11.22 4.94
N VAL A 23 7.54 -10.30 4.27
CA VAL A 23 6.10 -10.38 3.99
C VAL A 23 5.89 -10.61 2.49
N THR A 24 4.96 -11.48 2.09
CA THR A 24 4.63 -11.63 0.67
C THR A 24 3.84 -10.40 0.19
N PRO A 25 4.18 -9.74 -0.93
CA PRO A 25 3.55 -8.48 -1.32
C PRO A 25 2.03 -8.59 -1.57
N TYR A 26 1.55 -9.79 -1.89
CA TYR A 26 0.12 -10.08 -2.15
C TYR A 26 -0.74 -10.09 -0.89
N VAL A 27 -0.15 -10.36 0.28
CA VAL A 27 -0.86 -10.37 1.58
C VAL A 27 -0.82 -9.01 2.27
N VAL A 28 -0.41 -7.95 1.56
CA VAL A 28 -0.33 -6.58 2.08
C VAL A 28 -1.41 -5.71 1.45
N SER A 29 -2.20 -5.04 2.29
CA SER A 29 -3.21 -4.08 1.87
C SER A 29 -2.92 -2.68 2.40
N CYS A 30 -2.42 -1.80 1.53
CA CYS A 30 -2.13 -0.39 1.86
C CYS A 30 -3.31 0.55 1.58
N PHE A 31 -3.61 1.48 2.48
CA PHE A 31 -4.75 2.41 2.36
C PHE A 31 -4.53 3.72 3.15
N GLY A 32 -5.40 4.70 2.93
CA GLY A 32 -5.42 5.94 3.70
C GLY A 32 -4.21 6.85 3.50
N PHE A 33 -3.55 6.78 2.33
CA PHE A 33 -2.40 7.63 2.04
C PHE A 33 -2.79 9.12 2.00
N ARG A 34 -2.02 9.93 2.72
CA ARG A 34 -2.05 11.39 2.70
C ARG A 34 -0.66 11.90 2.36
N ILE A 35 -0.59 12.95 1.53
CA ILE A 35 0.66 13.60 1.16
C ILE A 35 0.85 14.81 2.08
N ASN A 36 2.04 14.94 2.66
CA ASN A 36 2.46 16.18 3.28
C ASN A 36 2.94 17.12 2.17
N LEU A 37 2.08 18.05 1.74
CA LEU A 37 2.43 19.02 0.70
C LEU A 37 3.66 19.84 1.13
N GLY A 38 4.73 19.76 0.34
CA GLY A 38 5.97 20.51 0.55
C GLY A 38 7.14 19.70 1.12
N ASP A 39 6.89 18.62 1.88
CA ASP A 39 7.96 17.80 2.49
C ASP A 39 8.26 16.52 1.67
N GLY A 40 7.48 16.26 0.62
CA GLY A 40 7.66 15.10 -0.25
C GLY A 40 7.47 13.74 0.42
N LYS A 41 6.89 13.74 1.63
CA LYS A 41 6.55 12.54 2.39
C LYS A 41 5.07 12.21 2.23
N SER A 42 4.76 10.92 2.27
CA SER A 42 3.39 10.42 2.35
C SER A 42 3.24 9.53 3.58
N THR A 43 2.13 9.67 4.28
CA THR A 43 1.77 8.86 5.44
C THR A 43 0.57 7.99 5.08
N GLY A 44 0.54 6.74 5.53
CA GLY A 44 -0.57 5.83 5.28
C GLY A 44 -0.50 4.61 6.18
N PHE A 45 -1.45 3.70 6.01
CA PHE A 45 -1.58 2.48 6.79
C PHE A 45 -1.47 1.25 5.90
N ALA A 46 -0.97 0.13 6.47
CA ALA A 46 -0.93 -1.16 5.82
C ALA A 46 -1.45 -2.24 6.77
N LEU A 47 -2.28 -3.15 6.25
CA LEU A 47 -2.62 -4.41 6.92
C LEU A 47 -1.78 -5.52 6.29
N VAL A 48 -1.09 -6.29 7.13
CA VAL A 48 -0.34 -7.48 6.74
C VAL A 48 -1.10 -8.70 7.27
N TYR A 49 -1.38 -9.65 6.38
CA TYR A 49 -2.04 -10.90 6.73
C TYR A 49 -1.06 -12.07 6.62
N ASP A 50 -1.27 -13.12 7.40
CA ASP A 50 -0.46 -14.34 7.32
C ASP A 50 -0.75 -15.15 6.06
N SER A 51 -1.99 -15.08 5.54
CA SER A 51 -2.41 -15.81 4.34
C SER A 51 -3.38 -15.02 3.47
N MET A 52 -3.50 -15.44 2.21
CA MET A 52 -4.47 -14.88 1.26
C MET A 52 -5.93 -15.16 1.66
N ASP A 53 -6.18 -16.25 2.38
CA ASP A 53 -7.53 -16.60 2.83
C ASP A 53 -8.02 -15.62 3.88
N PHE A 54 -7.15 -15.23 4.82
CA PHE A 54 -7.47 -14.19 5.79
C PHE A 54 -7.66 -12.83 5.12
N LEU A 55 -6.82 -12.50 4.14
CA LEU A 55 -7.01 -11.27 3.35
C LEU A 55 -8.38 -11.25 2.68
N LYS A 56 -8.80 -12.35 2.02
CA LYS A 56 -10.10 -12.44 1.34
C LYS A 56 -11.28 -12.42 2.31
N LYS A 57 -11.14 -13.04 3.49
CA LYS A 57 -12.20 -13.13 4.51
C LYS A 57 -12.45 -11.80 5.21
N PHE A 58 -11.39 -11.05 5.52
CA PHE A 58 -11.50 -9.83 6.34
C PHE A 58 -11.53 -8.53 5.52
N LYS A 59 -11.18 -8.55 4.23
CA LYS A 59 -11.33 -7.35 3.40
C LYS A 59 -12.79 -7.06 3.06
N PRO A 60 -13.20 -5.78 3.08
CA PRO A 60 -14.40 -5.33 2.39
C PRO A 60 -14.33 -5.69 0.89
N LYS A 61 -15.43 -6.21 0.32
CA LYS A 61 -15.47 -6.68 -1.09
C LYS A 61 -14.95 -5.65 -2.10
N HIS A 62 -15.24 -4.36 -1.93
CA HIS A 62 -14.77 -3.28 -2.80
C HIS A 62 -13.24 -3.12 -2.85
N ARG A 63 -12.51 -3.65 -1.85
CA ARG A 63 -11.05 -3.55 -1.74
C ARG A 63 -10.35 -4.80 -2.29
N LEU A 64 -11.10 -5.84 -2.66
CA LEU A 64 -10.55 -7.05 -3.31
C LEU A 64 -10.22 -6.79 -4.78
N THR A 65 -11.04 -6.01 -5.48
CA THR A 65 -10.84 -5.61 -6.89
C THR A 65 -9.57 -4.78 -7.13
N LEU A 66 -9.03 -4.15 -6.07
CA LEU A 66 -7.80 -3.36 -6.13
C LEU A 66 -6.54 -4.19 -5.88
N VAL A 67 -6.67 -5.48 -5.57
CA VAL A 67 -5.55 -6.40 -5.44
C VAL A 67 -5.36 -7.07 -6.80
N SER A 68 -4.51 -6.48 -7.64
CA SER A 68 -4.07 -7.12 -8.88
C SER A 68 -3.37 -8.42 -8.52
N HIS A 69 -4.04 -9.54 -8.75
CA HIS A 69 -3.39 -10.83 -8.83
C HIS A 69 -2.70 -10.91 -10.19
N PRO A 70 -1.48 -11.48 -10.30
CA PRO A 70 -0.93 -11.84 -11.60
C PRO A 70 -1.83 -12.84 -12.34
#